data_AF-A0A6N3K9L0-F1
#
_entry.id   AF-A0A6N3K9L0-F1
#
_cell.length_a   1.000
_cell.length_b   1.000
_cell.length_c   1.000
_cell.angle_alpha   90.00
_cell.angle_beta   90.00
_cell.angle_gamma   90.00
#
_symmetry.space_group_name_H-M   'P 1'
#
loop_
_entity.id
_entity.type
_entity.pdbx_description
1 polymer ?
#
loop_
_entity_poly.entity_id
_entity_poly.type
_entity_poly.pdbx_seq_one_letter_code
_entity_poly.pdbx_strand_id
1 'polypeptide(L)'
;MPGGSASDNAVPDAEPDREIVLTWITDYPGLVVYAPLPASGRYPRDRNGDPYYRSVRLRAENPGQPPRRPAGLLSDTDWAWMTRSEHAWRQVADKFGAQAETIVFALARAACVTIGYDLKGSRPAPSPKRVYPHPDLSAAEKYRRAVRRDQRSTLQSRAAELAADLRDEWPGVAQALHTTEHPDRLGWAVTAATDLTAGVVHNSVRAFVQTHAGSTKARDDVQRLLTELGFEPDALAALGLSRSPYIGIGGPVRLQVSDAVIDLSPLPGPHDIRLSPQHTISIDIRRGTGPLLIIENRQAAETLCDIDAGVPVIWCHGQPPEPVLNLIAEAAVQASSTLICTDADLGGVRIAARIHDHLAAELTVHVIDVGAARHQPGRAFSAHSRAHLEPFATRNDQIGAFARNCLDRGYAIEQEATVKAALTEALDRIRRN
;
A
#
# COMPACT_ATOMS: atom_id res chain seq x y z
N MET A 1 79.92 -21.47 24.15
CA MET A 1 80.76 -20.28 23.84
C MET A 1 81.80 -20.69 22.80
N PRO A 2 82.08 -19.91 21.75
CA PRO A 2 81.20 -18.90 21.12
C PRO A 2 81.32 -18.81 19.56
N GLY A 3 80.46 -17.99 18.96
CA GLY A 3 80.55 -17.45 17.58
C GLY A 3 79.29 -17.75 16.76
N GLY A 4 78.21 -16.96 16.78
CA GLY A 4 78.11 -15.54 16.37
C GLY A 4 77.86 -15.51 14.86
N SER A 5 76.71 -15.11 14.30
CA SER A 5 76.06 -13.79 14.46
C SER A 5 74.55 -13.86 14.27
N ALA A 6 73.83 -13.37 15.28
CA ALA A 6 72.52 -12.76 15.08
C ALA A 6 72.69 -11.47 14.27
N SER A 7 71.85 -11.28 13.27
CA SER A 7 71.54 -9.95 12.73
C SER A 7 70.03 -9.85 12.56
N ASP A 8 69.32 -10.01 13.67
CA ASP A 8 68.02 -9.36 13.89
C ASP A 8 68.30 -7.86 14.02
N ASN A 9 68.38 -7.16 12.89
CA ASN A 9 68.24 -5.71 12.86
C ASN A 9 66.75 -5.37 12.91
N ALA A 10 66.12 -5.67 14.05
CA ALA A 10 64.90 -4.98 14.44
C ALA A 10 65.31 -3.54 14.77
N VAL A 11 65.21 -2.66 13.76
CA VAL A 11 65.31 -1.22 13.96
C VAL A 11 64.17 -0.81 14.92
N PRO A 12 64.45 -0.02 15.98
CA PRO A 12 63.43 0.37 16.94
C PRO A 12 62.32 1.17 16.26
N ASP A 13 61.14 1.19 16.89
CA ASP A 13 59.95 2.01 16.61
C ASP A 13 60.28 3.41 16.05
N ALA A 14 60.60 3.50 14.76
CA ALA A 14 60.67 4.79 14.10
C ALA A 14 59.22 5.23 13.83
N GLU A 15 58.93 6.50 14.09
CA GLU A 15 57.60 7.08 13.94
C GLU A 15 57.03 6.78 12.53
N PRO A 16 55.72 6.55 12.41
CA PRO A 16 55.07 6.37 11.12
C PRO A 16 55.32 7.60 10.24
N ASP A 17 55.40 7.37 8.92
CA ASP A 17 55.52 8.47 7.98
C ASP A 17 54.29 9.39 8.07
N ARG A 18 54.52 10.69 7.87
CA ARG A 18 53.43 11.65 7.72
C ARG A 18 52.91 11.61 6.29
N GLU A 19 51.63 11.92 6.14
CA GLU A 19 51.03 12.10 4.83
C GLU A 19 51.76 13.20 4.04
N ILE A 20 52.15 12.89 2.81
CA ILE A 20 52.92 13.81 1.96
C ILE A 20 51.97 14.60 1.06
N VAL A 21 51.91 15.92 1.24
CA VAL A 21 51.19 16.85 0.35
C VAL A 21 52.11 17.26 -0.80
N LEU A 22 51.60 17.16 -2.03
CA LEU A 22 52.35 17.35 -3.27
C LEU A 22 52.14 18.77 -3.77
N THR A 23 52.79 19.74 -3.13
CA THR A 23 52.55 21.18 -3.34
C THR A 23 52.91 21.70 -4.74
N TRP A 24 53.65 20.93 -5.53
CA TRP A 24 53.99 21.28 -6.91
C TRP A 24 52.89 20.94 -7.93
N ILE A 25 51.83 20.22 -7.53
CA ILE A 25 50.70 19.91 -8.41
C ILE A 25 49.56 20.87 -8.07
N THR A 26 49.36 21.88 -8.93
CA THR A 26 48.39 22.97 -8.71
C THR A 26 47.21 22.96 -9.68
N ASP A 27 47.10 21.92 -10.52
CA ASP A 27 46.11 21.83 -11.62
C ASP A 27 44.66 21.67 -11.16
N TYR A 28 44.40 21.57 -9.84
CA TYR A 28 43.09 21.26 -9.26
C TYR A 28 42.63 22.32 -8.24
N PRO A 29 42.05 23.45 -8.71
CA PRO A 29 41.59 24.51 -7.81
C PRO A 29 40.62 24.01 -6.72
N GLY A 30 40.88 24.39 -5.47
CA GLY A 30 40.12 24.02 -4.29
C GLY A 30 40.36 22.59 -3.78
N LEU A 31 41.33 21.88 -4.35
CA LEU A 31 41.72 20.53 -3.95
C LEU A 31 43.23 20.46 -3.70
N VAL A 32 43.63 19.63 -2.73
CA VAL A 32 45.02 19.31 -2.46
C VAL A 32 45.34 17.89 -2.91
N VAL A 33 46.49 17.72 -3.56
CA VAL A 33 47.00 16.42 -3.99
C VAL A 33 47.94 15.90 -2.91
N TYR A 34 47.72 14.67 -2.48
CA TYR A 34 48.56 14.03 -1.46
C TYR A 34 48.81 12.56 -1.78
N ALA A 35 49.93 12.03 -1.30
CA ALA A 35 50.19 10.60 -1.30
C ALA A 35 49.54 9.98 -0.06
N PRO A 36 48.51 9.12 -0.17
CA PRO A 36 47.91 8.50 1.01
C PRO A 36 48.92 7.63 1.75
N LEU A 37 48.88 7.68 3.09
CA LEU A 37 49.73 6.83 3.92
C LEU A 37 49.37 5.34 3.68
N PRO A 38 50.35 4.45 3.40
CA PRO A 38 50.08 3.03 3.27
C PRO A 38 49.60 2.42 4.58
N ALA A 39 48.90 1.29 4.51
CA ALA A 39 48.44 0.57 5.71
C ALA A 39 49.60 0.14 6.64
N SER A 40 50.81 -0.04 6.10
CA SER A 40 52.04 -0.30 6.86
C SER A 40 52.54 0.90 7.66
N GLY A 41 51.96 2.09 7.48
CA GLY A 41 52.41 3.34 8.09
C GLY A 41 53.72 3.89 7.52
N ARG A 42 54.28 3.27 6.48
CA ARG A 42 55.54 3.70 5.84
C ARG A 42 55.47 3.63 4.33
N TYR A 43 55.97 4.66 3.67
CA TYR A 43 56.17 4.63 2.23
C TYR A 43 57.34 3.69 1.88
N PRO A 44 57.23 2.91 0.79
CA PRO A 44 58.38 2.28 0.17
C PRO A 44 59.48 3.32 -0.08
N ARG A 45 60.76 2.94 0.02
CA ARG A 45 61.88 3.85 -0.25
C ARG A 45 62.53 3.52 -1.59
N ASP A 46 62.96 4.55 -2.31
CA ASP A 46 63.75 4.37 -3.52
C ASP A 46 65.24 4.08 -3.20
N ARG A 47 66.08 4.06 -4.23
CA ARG A 47 67.53 3.78 -4.08
C ARG A 47 68.29 4.87 -3.30
N ASN A 48 67.72 6.06 -3.17
CA ASN A 48 68.30 7.19 -2.45
C ASN A 48 67.75 7.29 -1.02
N GLY A 49 66.80 6.41 -0.64
CA GLY A 49 66.14 6.44 0.66
C GLY A 49 64.91 7.36 0.71
N ASP A 50 64.51 7.95 -0.43
CA ASP A 50 63.38 8.87 -0.49
C ASP A 50 62.04 8.11 -0.54
N PRO A 51 60.96 8.64 0.06
CA PRO A 51 59.66 8.01 0.02
C PRO A 51 59.11 7.96 -1.42
N TYR A 52 58.75 6.75 -1.83
CA TYR A 52 58.28 6.41 -3.16
C TYR A 52 56.80 6.02 -3.13
N TYR A 53 55.98 6.72 -3.93
CA TYR A 53 54.55 6.50 -4.03
C TYR A 53 54.09 6.49 -5.49
N ARG A 54 53.20 5.54 -5.82
CA ARG A 54 52.65 5.34 -7.19
C ARG A 54 51.21 5.80 -7.34
N SER A 55 50.58 6.23 -6.25
CA SER A 55 49.19 6.65 -6.22
C SER A 55 49.05 7.91 -5.40
N VAL A 56 48.15 8.79 -5.83
CA VAL A 56 47.83 10.04 -5.15
C VAL A 56 46.33 10.16 -4.98
N ARG A 57 45.92 11.03 -4.08
CA ARG A 57 44.54 11.34 -3.78
C ARG A 57 44.32 12.85 -3.81
N LEU A 58 43.15 13.27 -4.28
CA LEU A 58 42.68 14.65 -4.27
C LEU A 58 41.58 14.77 -3.22
N ARG A 59 41.70 15.72 -2.30
CA ARG A 59 40.67 16.06 -1.31
C ARG A 59 40.53 17.57 -1.16
N ALA A 60 39.50 18.03 -0.46
CA ALA A 60 39.35 19.43 -0.09
C ALA A 60 40.57 19.97 0.68
N GLU A 61 40.93 21.22 0.40
CA GLU A 61 42.06 21.92 1.00
C GLU A 61 41.96 22.05 2.54
N ASN A 62 40.73 22.11 3.06
CA ASN A 62 40.42 22.15 4.50
C ASN A 62 39.76 20.83 4.94
N PRO A 63 40.53 19.75 5.19
CA PRO A 63 39.98 18.42 5.49
C PRO A 63 39.25 18.33 6.85
N GLY A 64 39.40 19.31 7.74
CA GLY A 64 38.75 19.33 9.05
C GLY A 64 37.30 19.83 9.04
N GLN A 65 36.78 20.29 7.89
CA GLN A 65 35.37 20.66 7.80
C GLN A 65 34.48 19.42 7.61
N PRO A 66 33.35 19.31 8.34
CA PRO A 66 32.44 18.19 8.16
C PRO A 66 31.88 18.20 6.72
N PRO A 67 31.72 17.03 6.09
CA PRO A 67 31.25 16.94 4.72
C PRO A 67 29.84 17.51 4.57
N ARG A 68 29.64 18.38 3.58
CA ARG A 68 28.33 19.00 3.31
C ARG A 68 27.83 18.59 1.93
N ARG A 69 26.69 17.91 1.88
CA ARG A 69 26.03 17.53 0.63
C ARG A 69 25.73 18.78 -0.21
N PRO A 70 26.25 18.90 -1.44
CA PRO A 70 25.89 20.00 -2.33
C PRO A 70 24.41 19.91 -2.73
N ALA A 71 23.68 21.02 -2.57
CA ALA A 71 22.26 21.08 -2.91
C ALA A 71 22.05 20.89 -4.42
N GLY A 72 21.06 20.08 -4.80
CA GLY A 72 20.66 19.88 -6.20
C GLY A 72 21.65 19.11 -7.09
N LEU A 73 22.83 18.73 -6.60
CA LEU A 73 23.85 18.06 -7.41
C LEU A 73 23.50 16.60 -7.73
N LEU A 74 22.90 15.89 -6.77
CA LEU A 74 22.55 14.47 -6.89
C LEU A 74 21.18 14.19 -6.31
N SER A 75 20.45 13.26 -6.93
CA SER A 75 19.27 12.62 -6.33
C SER A 75 19.65 11.93 -5.01
N ASP A 76 18.66 11.65 -4.15
CA ASP A 76 18.91 10.93 -2.89
C ASP A 76 19.50 9.54 -3.12
N THR A 77 19.05 8.85 -4.17
CA THR A 77 19.56 7.53 -4.57
C THR A 77 21.02 7.61 -4.97
N ASP A 78 21.39 8.59 -5.79
CA ASP A 78 22.77 8.72 -6.28
C ASP A 78 23.72 9.21 -5.18
N TRP A 79 23.23 10.08 -4.30
CA TRP A 79 23.95 10.49 -3.10
C TRP A 79 24.24 9.30 -2.17
N ALA A 80 23.22 8.49 -1.87
CA ALA A 80 23.38 7.29 -1.05
C ALA A 80 24.30 6.27 -1.71
N TRP A 81 24.32 6.19 -3.05
CA TRP A 81 25.27 5.34 -3.78
C TRP A 81 26.71 5.84 -3.62
N MET A 82 26.96 7.13 -3.89
CA MET A 82 28.30 7.73 -3.83
C MET A 82 28.95 7.68 -2.45
N THR A 83 28.15 7.79 -1.38
CA THR A 83 28.65 7.92 0.00
C THR A 83 28.81 6.59 0.73
N ARG A 84 28.26 5.52 0.17
CA ARG A 84 28.12 4.21 0.83
C ARG A 84 29.39 3.36 0.82
N SER A 85 30.15 3.40 -0.27
CA SER A 85 31.37 2.61 -0.46
C SER A 85 32.28 3.28 -1.48
N GLU A 86 33.50 2.78 -1.59
CA GLU A 86 34.39 3.17 -2.68
C GLU A 86 33.86 2.65 -4.03
N HIS A 87 34.11 3.39 -5.09
CA HIS A 87 33.71 3.02 -6.45
C HIS A 87 34.87 3.17 -7.42
N ALA A 88 35.09 2.17 -8.26
CA ALA A 88 36.05 2.30 -9.35
C ALA A 88 35.59 3.39 -10.32
N TRP A 89 36.52 4.16 -10.90
CA TRP A 89 36.16 5.28 -11.78
C TRP A 89 35.25 4.85 -12.94
N ARG A 90 35.48 3.67 -13.52
CA ARG A 90 34.62 3.10 -14.57
C ARG A 90 33.14 3.04 -14.14
N GLN A 91 32.85 2.61 -12.91
CA GLN A 91 31.47 2.52 -12.41
C GLN A 91 30.82 3.90 -12.27
N VAL A 92 31.61 4.90 -11.86
CA VAL A 92 31.16 6.29 -11.74
C VAL A 92 30.90 6.89 -13.13
N ALA A 93 31.81 6.66 -14.08
CA ALA A 93 31.69 7.10 -15.46
C ALA A 93 30.49 6.46 -16.17
N ASP A 94 30.29 5.15 -15.99
CA ASP A 94 29.14 4.43 -16.57
C ASP A 94 27.81 4.97 -16.01
N LYS A 95 27.77 5.36 -14.73
CA LYS A 95 26.56 5.86 -14.06
C LYS A 95 26.21 7.31 -14.38
N PHE A 96 27.20 8.20 -14.47
CA PHE A 96 26.98 9.64 -14.64
C PHE A 96 27.39 10.18 -16.01
N GLY A 97 27.94 9.34 -16.88
CA GLY A 97 28.36 9.70 -18.24
C GLY A 97 29.29 10.90 -18.26
N ALA A 98 29.02 11.84 -19.17
CA ALA A 98 29.82 13.06 -19.35
C ALA A 98 29.87 13.97 -18.10
N GLN A 99 28.95 13.83 -17.15
CA GLN A 99 28.93 14.65 -15.93
C GLN A 99 29.75 14.06 -14.77
N ALA A 100 30.28 12.84 -14.92
CA ALA A 100 30.98 12.13 -13.84
C ALA A 100 32.10 12.96 -13.22
N GLU A 101 32.92 13.62 -14.04
CA GLU A 101 34.03 14.46 -13.57
C GLU A 101 33.52 15.69 -12.82
N THR A 102 32.60 16.45 -13.41
CA THR A 102 32.00 17.62 -12.77
C THR A 102 31.39 17.28 -11.40
N ILE A 103 30.63 16.20 -11.32
CA ILE A 103 29.98 15.74 -10.08
C ILE A 103 31.03 15.37 -9.03
N VAL A 104 32.00 14.51 -9.39
CA VAL A 104 32.98 14.00 -8.43
C VAL A 104 33.91 15.10 -7.94
N PHE A 105 34.32 16.04 -8.79
CA PHE A 105 35.11 17.19 -8.39
C PHE A 105 34.32 18.15 -7.49
N ALA A 106 33.04 18.38 -7.76
CA ALA A 106 32.18 19.17 -6.87
C ALA A 106 32.04 18.50 -5.49
N LEU A 107 31.82 17.18 -5.45
CA LEU A 107 31.77 16.42 -4.21
C LEU A 107 33.10 16.44 -3.44
N ALA A 108 34.23 16.35 -4.14
CA ALA A 108 35.55 16.39 -3.53
C ALA A 108 35.85 17.75 -2.88
N ARG A 109 35.47 18.84 -3.55
CA ARG A 109 35.61 20.21 -3.00
C ARG A 109 34.71 20.43 -1.79
N ALA A 110 33.55 19.81 -1.76
CA ALA A 110 32.64 19.81 -0.61
C ALA A 110 33.03 18.81 0.51
N ALA A 111 34.27 18.27 0.47
CA ALA A 111 34.81 17.28 1.39
C ALA A 111 34.01 15.97 1.49
N CYS A 112 33.11 15.69 0.55
CA CYS A 112 32.24 14.51 0.59
C CYS A 112 32.92 13.24 0.08
N VAL A 113 33.90 13.39 -0.83
CA VAL A 113 34.68 12.28 -1.40
C VAL A 113 36.15 12.67 -1.56
N THR A 114 36.98 11.68 -1.77
CA THR A 114 38.38 11.80 -2.19
C THR A 114 38.57 11.08 -3.52
N ILE A 115 39.33 11.66 -4.45
CA ILE A 115 39.54 11.10 -5.79
C ILE A 115 40.93 10.49 -5.85
N GLY A 116 41.03 9.18 -6.12
CA GLY A 116 42.31 8.50 -6.28
C GLY A 116 42.78 8.46 -7.72
N TYR A 117 44.07 8.64 -7.92
CA TYR A 117 44.76 8.53 -9.20
C TYR A 117 46.00 7.66 -9.07
N ASP A 118 46.42 7.06 -10.18
CA ASP A 118 47.81 6.61 -10.32
C ASP A 118 48.69 7.84 -10.65
N LEU A 119 49.92 7.85 -10.14
CA LEU A 119 50.90 8.89 -10.42
C LEU A 119 51.82 8.44 -11.57
N LYS A 120 51.89 9.25 -12.64
CA LYS A 120 52.74 9.00 -13.81
C LYS A 120 53.80 10.11 -13.90
N GLY A 121 55.02 9.79 -13.48
CA GLY A 121 56.08 10.79 -13.32
C GLY A 121 55.70 11.80 -12.23
N SER A 122 55.70 13.09 -12.56
CA SER A 122 55.35 14.18 -11.63
C SER A 122 53.87 14.60 -11.68
N ARG A 123 53.01 13.89 -12.44
CA ARG A 123 51.60 14.27 -12.63
C ARG A 123 50.64 13.09 -12.40
N PRO A 124 49.40 13.35 -11.91
CA PRO A 124 48.37 12.33 -11.88
C PRO A 124 48.04 11.82 -13.29
N ALA A 125 47.62 10.56 -13.39
CA ALA A 125 47.14 10.01 -14.65
C ALA A 125 45.93 10.81 -15.19
N PRO A 126 45.68 10.81 -16.52
CA PRO A 126 44.60 11.60 -17.11
C PRO A 126 43.20 11.27 -16.58
N SER A 127 42.97 10.03 -16.14
CA SER A 127 41.69 9.59 -15.60
C SER A 127 41.82 9.19 -14.12
N PRO A 128 40.80 9.49 -13.30
CA PRO A 128 40.71 8.92 -11.96
C PRO A 128 40.74 7.40 -11.99
N LYS A 129 41.26 6.82 -10.91
CA LYS A 129 41.24 5.39 -10.65
C LYS A 129 40.02 4.98 -9.84
N ARG A 130 39.71 5.74 -8.80
CA ARG A 130 38.71 5.37 -7.78
C ARG A 130 38.19 6.60 -7.06
N VAL A 131 36.97 6.54 -6.56
CA VAL A 131 36.39 7.53 -5.66
C VAL A 131 36.15 6.90 -4.29
N TYR A 132 36.57 7.60 -3.25
CA TYR A 132 36.46 7.16 -1.86
C TYR A 132 35.49 8.10 -1.12
N PRO A 133 34.42 7.61 -0.50
CA PRO A 133 33.54 8.47 0.30
C PRO A 133 34.26 8.95 1.56
N HIS A 134 33.83 10.10 2.09
CA HIS A 134 34.28 10.56 3.40
C HIS A 134 34.00 9.48 4.47
N PRO A 135 34.95 9.17 5.37
CA PRO A 135 34.78 8.14 6.40
C PRO A 135 33.48 8.27 7.20
N ASP A 136 33.16 9.49 7.67
CA ASP A 136 31.94 9.75 8.45
C ASP A 136 30.65 9.48 7.66
N LEU A 137 30.62 9.82 6.36
CA LEU A 137 29.46 9.56 5.50
C LEU A 137 29.29 8.05 5.27
N SER A 138 30.39 7.34 5.02
CA SER A 138 30.37 5.89 4.85
C SER A 138 29.97 5.18 6.16
N ALA A 139 30.49 5.64 7.31
CA ALA A 139 30.13 5.14 8.62
C ALA A 139 28.65 5.36 8.93
N ALA A 140 28.11 6.55 8.65
CA ALA A 140 26.69 6.86 8.82
C ALA A 140 25.78 6.01 7.92
N GLU A 141 26.17 5.75 6.66
CA GLU A 141 25.44 4.84 5.77
C GLU A 141 25.52 3.38 6.24
N LYS A 142 26.70 2.91 6.68
CA LYS A 142 26.87 1.58 7.26
C LYS A 142 26.00 1.40 8.49
N TYR A 143 25.98 2.38 9.40
CA TYR A 143 25.12 2.39 10.58
C TYR A 143 23.65 2.33 10.19
N ARG A 144 23.17 3.21 9.30
CA ARG A 144 21.77 3.21 8.83
C ARG A 144 21.37 1.90 8.15
N ARG A 145 22.31 1.20 7.52
CA ARG A 145 22.08 -0.13 6.91
C ARG A 145 22.03 -1.24 7.95
N ALA A 146 22.93 -1.20 8.94
CA ALA A 146 22.92 -2.13 10.06
C ALA A 146 21.59 -2.02 10.82
N VAL A 147 21.20 -0.80 11.22
CA VAL A 147 19.92 -0.55 11.90
C VAL A 147 18.73 -1.08 11.10
N ARG A 148 18.65 -0.82 9.79
CA ARG A 148 17.55 -1.33 8.95
C ARG A 148 17.55 -2.86 8.85
N ARG A 149 18.73 -3.47 8.78
CA ARG A 149 18.87 -4.94 8.77
C ARG A 149 18.40 -5.52 10.10
N ASP A 150 18.83 -4.93 11.20
CA ASP A 150 18.46 -5.39 12.55
C ASP A 150 16.96 -5.23 12.77
N GLN A 151 16.37 -4.08 12.43
CA GLN A 151 14.92 -3.87 12.47
C GLN A 151 14.15 -4.91 11.65
N ARG A 152 14.60 -5.21 10.43
CA ARG A 152 13.99 -6.25 9.59
C ARG A 152 14.11 -7.62 10.23
N SER A 153 15.29 -7.96 10.77
CA SER A 153 15.53 -9.24 11.45
C SER A 153 14.64 -9.39 12.68
N THR A 154 14.51 -8.34 13.49
CA THR A 154 13.63 -8.31 14.66
C THR A 154 12.17 -8.49 14.25
N LEU A 155 11.70 -7.77 13.23
CA LEU A 155 10.33 -7.89 12.74
C LEU A 155 10.03 -9.30 12.20
N GLN A 156 10.96 -9.89 11.44
CA GLN A 156 10.82 -11.25 10.92
C GLN A 156 10.84 -12.30 12.03
N SER A 157 11.70 -12.14 13.04
CA SER A 157 11.75 -13.04 14.20
C SER A 157 10.43 -12.99 14.96
N ARG A 158 9.91 -11.79 15.22
CA ARG A 158 8.63 -11.61 15.89
C ARG A 158 7.46 -12.18 15.09
N ALA A 159 7.47 -12.03 13.76
CA ALA A 159 6.47 -12.62 12.89
C ALA A 159 6.50 -14.16 12.94
N ALA A 160 7.70 -14.75 13.00
CA ALA A 160 7.86 -16.21 13.10
C ALA A 160 7.35 -16.76 14.44
N GLU A 161 7.62 -16.06 15.55
CA GLU A 161 7.07 -16.39 16.87
C GLU A 161 5.54 -16.38 16.86
N LEU A 162 4.93 -15.26 16.45
CA LEU A 162 3.47 -15.12 16.39
C LEU A 162 2.82 -16.14 15.46
N ALA A 163 3.46 -16.46 14.33
CA ALA A 163 2.96 -17.47 13.41
C ALA A 163 3.02 -18.88 13.97
N ALA A 164 3.96 -19.18 14.87
CA ALA A 164 4.00 -20.46 15.58
C ALA A 164 2.88 -20.53 16.62
N ASP A 165 2.67 -19.45 17.37
CA ASP A 165 1.65 -19.37 18.43
C ASP A 165 0.22 -19.43 17.88
N LEU A 166 -0.04 -18.76 16.75
CA LEU A 166 -1.37 -18.63 16.18
C LEU A 166 -1.74 -19.74 15.17
N ARG A 167 -0.83 -20.68 14.86
CA ARG A 167 -1.00 -21.65 13.76
C ARG A 167 -2.26 -22.49 13.88
N ASP A 168 -2.57 -22.94 15.08
CA ASP A 168 -3.65 -23.91 15.31
C ASP A 168 -5.03 -23.24 15.33
N GLU A 169 -5.10 -21.99 15.78
CA GLU A 169 -6.35 -21.23 15.90
C GLU A 169 -6.62 -20.34 14.68
N TRP A 170 -5.58 -19.75 14.09
CA TRP A 170 -5.64 -18.78 12.99
C TRP A 170 -4.64 -19.11 11.88
N PRO A 171 -4.83 -20.22 11.13
CA PRO A 171 -3.87 -20.67 10.13
C PRO A 171 -3.65 -19.66 9.00
N GLY A 172 -4.68 -18.90 8.61
CA GLY A 172 -4.54 -17.82 7.62
C GLY A 172 -3.61 -16.69 8.09
N VAL A 173 -3.70 -16.31 9.37
CA VAL A 173 -2.84 -15.29 9.98
C VAL A 173 -1.39 -15.78 10.05
N ALA A 174 -1.17 -17.02 10.48
CA ALA A 174 0.17 -17.62 10.54
C ALA A 174 0.84 -17.67 9.16
N GLN A 175 0.10 -18.06 8.12
CA GLN A 175 0.61 -18.08 6.75
C GLN A 175 0.94 -16.66 6.23
N ALA A 176 0.10 -15.68 6.54
CA ALA A 176 0.33 -14.28 6.18
C ALA A 176 1.65 -13.75 6.76
N LEU A 177 1.94 -14.07 8.03
CA LEU A 177 3.16 -13.68 8.74
C LEU A 177 4.42 -14.33 8.13
N HIS A 178 4.32 -15.54 7.59
CA HIS A 178 5.45 -16.23 6.94
C HIS A 178 5.73 -15.74 5.51
N THR A 179 4.69 -15.43 4.74
CA THR A 179 4.83 -15.15 3.30
C THR A 179 5.02 -13.67 2.97
N THR A 180 4.72 -12.75 3.90
CA THR A 180 4.79 -11.32 3.64
C THR A 180 6.24 -10.81 3.65
N GLU A 181 6.79 -10.52 2.47
CA GLU A 181 8.16 -10.01 2.35
C GLU A 181 8.30 -8.49 2.56
N HIS A 182 7.25 -7.72 2.26
CA HIS A 182 7.31 -6.25 2.31
C HIS A 182 7.28 -5.76 3.77
N PRO A 183 8.32 -5.07 4.28
CA PRO A 183 8.45 -4.71 5.69
C PRO A 183 7.24 -3.93 6.24
N ASP A 184 6.72 -2.98 5.47
CA ASP A 184 5.58 -2.17 5.94
C ASP A 184 4.28 -2.99 6.04
N ARG A 185 4.04 -3.93 5.12
CA ARG A 185 2.86 -4.82 5.18
C ARG A 185 3.01 -5.82 6.31
N LEU A 186 4.21 -6.37 6.47
CA LEU A 186 4.55 -7.27 7.58
C LEU A 186 4.38 -6.58 8.93
N GLY A 187 4.75 -5.30 9.04
CA GLY A 187 4.55 -4.50 10.24
C GLY A 187 3.09 -4.49 10.69
N TRP A 188 2.16 -4.19 9.78
CA TRP A 188 0.73 -4.21 10.08
C TRP A 188 0.19 -5.61 10.41
N ALA A 189 0.69 -6.66 9.74
CA ALA A 189 0.32 -8.04 10.06
C ALA A 189 0.80 -8.45 11.47
N VAL A 190 2.04 -8.10 11.84
CA VAL A 190 2.61 -8.36 13.18
C VAL A 190 1.83 -7.61 14.25
N THR A 191 1.47 -6.35 14.00
CA THR A 191 0.63 -5.57 14.91
C THR A 191 -0.73 -6.23 15.13
N ALA A 192 -1.44 -6.57 14.06
CA ALA A 192 -2.74 -7.23 14.14
C ALA A 192 -2.65 -8.60 14.85
N ALA A 193 -1.64 -9.41 14.53
CA ALA A 193 -1.41 -10.69 15.19
C ALA A 193 -1.04 -10.56 16.69
N THR A 194 -0.31 -9.52 17.06
CA THR A 194 0.01 -9.23 18.47
C THR A 194 -1.24 -8.93 19.27
N ASP A 195 -2.12 -8.07 18.75
CA ASP A 195 -3.40 -7.75 19.38
C ASP A 195 -4.32 -8.97 19.45
N LEU A 196 -4.33 -9.80 18.40
CA LEU A 196 -5.13 -11.03 18.35
C LEU A 196 -4.69 -12.01 19.44
N THR A 197 -3.38 -12.21 19.60
CA THR A 197 -2.79 -13.05 20.66
C THR A 197 -3.12 -12.53 22.06
N ALA A 198 -3.18 -11.20 22.21
CA ALA A 198 -3.49 -10.54 23.47
C ALA A 198 -5.01 -10.43 23.75
N GLY A 199 -5.87 -10.89 22.83
CA GLY A 199 -7.33 -10.76 22.95
C GLY A 199 -7.82 -9.30 22.91
N VAL A 200 -7.05 -8.40 22.30
CA VAL A 200 -7.40 -6.98 22.20
C VAL A 200 -8.41 -6.76 21.09
N VAL A 201 -9.56 -6.21 21.45
CA VAL A 201 -10.64 -5.87 20.51
C VAL A 201 -10.72 -4.36 20.36
N HIS A 202 -10.70 -3.87 19.12
CA HIS A 202 -10.78 -2.44 18.83
C HIS A 202 -12.21 -1.99 18.53
N ASN A 203 -12.54 -0.76 18.90
CA ASN A 203 -13.87 -0.20 18.64
C ASN A 203 -14.17 0.04 17.15
N SER A 204 -13.13 0.20 16.32
CA SER A 204 -13.24 0.37 14.87
C SER A 204 -11.88 0.23 14.20
N VAL A 205 -11.87 0.11 12.88
CA VAL A 205 -10.66 0.24 12.04
C VAL A 205 -9.87 1.52 12.38
N ARG A 206 -10.55 2.66 12.55
CA ARG A 206 -9.89 3.92 12.92
C ARG A 206 -9.26 3.87 14.31
N ALA A 207 -9.90 3.19 15.25
CA ALA A 207 -9.36 3.02 16.61
C ALA A 207 -8.08 2.16 16.57
N PHE A 208 -8.09 1.06 15.83
CA PHE A 208 -6.90 0.23 15.60
C PHE A 208 -5.74 1.05 15.00
N VAL A 209 -6.00 1.79 13.91
CA VAL A 209 -4.97 2.60 13.25
C VAL A 209 -4.47 3.72 14.18
N GLN A 210 -5.36 4.37 14.93
CA GLN A 210 -4.98 5.40 15.90
C GLN A 210 -4.07 4.86 17.00
N THR A 211 -4.38 3.67 17.54
CA THR A 211 -3.57 3.00 18.58
C THR A 211 -2.14 2.73 18.10
N HIS A 212 -1.98 2.30 16.84
CA HIS A 212 -0.70 1.80 16.33
C HIS A 212 0.10 2.80 15.49
N ALA A 213 -0.54 3.82 14.93
CA ALA A 213 0.11 4.83 14.10
C ALA A 213 -0.10 6.27 14.57
N GLY A 214 -0.84 6.49 15.67
CA GLY A 214 -1.06 7.81 16.26
C GLY A 214 -1.94 8.75 15.43
N SER A 215 -2.46 8.30 14.28
CA SER A 215 -3.33 9.07 13.39
C SER A 215 -4.31 8.15 12.68
N THR A 216 -5.60 8.46 12.77
CA THR A 216 -6.66 7.66 12.11
C THR A 216 -6.49 7.53 10.60
N LYS A 217 -5.74 8.43 9.95
CA LYS A 217 -5.54 8.46 8.47
C LYS A 217 -4.28 7.74 8.00
N ALA A 218 -3.47 7.21 8.92
CA ALA A 218 -2.20 6.59 8.55
C ALA A 218 -2.39 5.35 7.66
N ARG A 219 -3.53 4.65 7.81
CA ARG A 219 -3.85 3.45 7.03
C ARG A 219 -5.35 3.15 7.02
N ASP A 220 -6.12 3.94 6.28
CA ASP A 220 -7.58 3.76 6.16
C ASP A 220 -7.99 2.40 5.52
N ASP A 221 -7.08 1.77 4.77
CA ASP A 221 -7.31 0.51 4.07
C ASP A 221 -6.81 -0.75 4.81
N VAL A 222 -6.48 -0.64 6.10
CA VAL A 222 -5.81 -1.73 6.84
C VAL A 222 -6.62 -3.02 6.91
N GLN A 223 -7.96 -2.95 6.98
CA GLN A 223 -8.81 -4.15 6.94
C GLN A 223 -8.63 -4.88 5.61
N ARG A 224 -8.72 -4.17 4.48
CA ARG A 224 -8.51 -4.74 3.14
C ARG A 224 -7.09 -5.29 3.00
N LEU A 225 -6.09 -4.56 3.49
CA LEU A 225 -4.71 -5.03 3.51
C LEU A 225 -4.58 -6.38 4.21
N LEU A 226 -5.15 -6.54 5.41
CA LEU A 226 -5.07 -7.79 6.16
C LEU A 226 -5.83 -8.92 5.45
N THR A 227 -6.99 -8.64 4.87
CA THR A 227 -7.73 -9.60 4.02
C THR A 227 -6.88 -10.06 2.83
N GLU A 228 -6.22 -9.14 2.12
CA GLU A 228 -5.33 -9.47 0.99
C GLU A 228 -4.11 -10.28 1.41
N LEU A 229 -3.65 -10.13 2.66
CA LEU A 229 -2.54 -10.92 3.19
C LEU A 229 -2.98 -12.34 3.62
N GLY A 230 -4.29 -12.61 3.69
CA GLY A 230 -4.84 -13.92 4.03
C GLY A 230 -5.41 -14.03 5.44
N PHE A 231 -5.66 -12.91 6.14
CA PHE A 231 -6.38 -12.96 7.41
C PHE A 231 -7.81 -13.44 7.18
N GLU A 232 -8.22 -14.41 7.99
CA GLU A 232 -9.57 -14.97 7.95
C GLU A 232 -10.60 -13.94 8.46
N PRO A 233 -11.86 -13.99 7.98
CA PRO A 233 -12.91 -13.07 8.42
C PRO A 233 -13.11 -13.06 9.95
N ASP A 234 -12.99 -14.22 10.59
CA ASP A 234 -13.16 -14.38 12.03
C ASP A 234 -12.03 -13.73 12.84
N ALA A 235 -10.79 -13.79 12.36
CA ALA A 235 -9.66 -13.08 12.96
C ALA A 235 -9.86 -11.55 12.87
N LEU A 236 -10.36 -11.05 11.74
CA LEU A 236 -10.69 -9.63 11.57
C LEU A 236 -11.85 -9.21 12.47
N ALA A 237 -12.81 -10.11 12.72
CA ALA A 237 -13.91 -9.88 13.66
C ALA A 237 -13.42 -9.84 15.10
N ALA A 238 -12.55 -10.77 15.49
CA ALA A 238 -11.93 -10.84 16.82
C ALA A 238 -11.14 -9.56 17.15
N LEU A 239 -10.52 -8.95 16.15
CA LEU A 239 -9.81 -7.66 16.31
C LEU A 239 -10.74 -6.43 16.31
N GLY A 240 -12.03 -6.60 16.03
CA GLY A 240 -12.97 -5.48 15.84
C GLY A 240 -12.73 -4.68 14.54
N LEU A 241 -12.05 -5.29 13.57
CA LEU A 241 -11.76 -4.73 12.25
C LEU A 241 -12.83 -5.05 11.22
N SER A 242 -13.57 -6.14 11.40
CA SER A 242 -14.82 -6.39 10.70
C SER A 242 -15.99 -6.11 11.64
N ARG A 243 -17.06 -5.51 11.10
CA ARG A 243 -18.33 -5.36 11.82
C ARG A 243 -19.36 -6.24 11.15
N SER A 244 -20.22 -6.85 11.98
CA SER A 244 -21.49 -7.41 11.54
C SER A 244 -22.18 -6.43 10.59
N PRO A 245 -22.44 -6.82 9.34
CA PRO A 245 -23.12 -5.94 8.41
C PRO A 245 -24.57 -5.76 8.82
N TYR A 246 -25.21 -4.77 8.22
CA TYR A 246 -26.62 -4.49 8.40
C TYR A 246 -27.37 -4.76 7.10
N ILE A 247 -28.62 -5.19 7.21
CA ILE A 247 -29.56 -5.31 6.11
C ILE A 247 -30.86 -4.59 6.49
N GLY A 248 -31.34 -3.72 5.60
CA GLY A 248 -32.65 -3.12 5.74
C GLY A 248 -33.71 -4.03 5.12
N ILE A 249 -34.81 -4.31 5.84
CA ILE A 249 -35.88 -5.19 5.36
C ILE A 249 -37.24 -4.55 5.61
N GLY A 250 -38.08 -4.45 4.57
CA GLY A 250 -39.43 -3.90 4.65
C GLY A 250 -40.46 -4.71 3.87
N GLY A 251 -41.73 -4.48 4.17
CA GLY A 251 -42.86 -5.12 3.50
C GLY A 251 -43.15 -6.54 4.02
N PRO A 252 -43.77 -7.41 3.18
CA PRO A 252 -44.31 -8.70 3.58
C PRO A 252 -43.24 -9.79 3.73
N VAL A 253 -42.28 -9.55 4.62
CA VAL A 253 -41.13 -10.42 4.89
C VAL A 253 -41.21 -11.00 6.30
N ARG A 254 -40.82 -12.26 6.43
CA ARG A 254 -40.61 -12.95 7.71
C ARG A 254 -39.14 -13.29 7.85
N LEU A 255 -38.60 -13.13 9.05
CA LEU A 255 -37.26 -13.57 9.39
C LEU A 255 -37.34 -14.86 10.18
N GLN A 256 -36.61 -15.86 9.75
CA GLN A 256 -36.35 -17.05 10.55
C GLN A 256 -35.05 -16.80 11.34
N VAL A 257 -35.14 -16.82 12.67
CA VAL A 257 -33.98 -16.72 13.56
C VAL A 257 -33.99 -17.91 14.49
N SER A 258 -33.11 -18.89 14.24
CA SER A 258 -33.16 -20.20 14.90
C SER A 258 -34.57 -20.81 14.78
N ASP A 259 -35.25 -21.09 15.88
CA ASP A 259 -36.61 -21.66 15.89
C ASP A 259 -37.73 -20.60 15.89
N ALA A 260 -37.38 -19.30 15.94
CA ALA A 260 -38.35 -18.20 16.01
C ALA A 260 -38.62 -17.61 14.63
N VAL A 261 -39.88 -17.22 14.38
CA VAL A 261 -40.30 -16.48 13.19
C VAL A 261 -40.69 -15.07 13.62
N ILE A 262 -40.04 -14.07 13.03
CA ILE A 262 -40.38 -12.65 13.22
C ILE A 262 -41.05 -12.15 11.96
N ASP A 263 -42.35 -11.85 12.04
CA ASP A 263 -43.12 -11.33 10.92
C ASP A 263 -43.05 -9.80 10.88
N LEU A 264 -42.38 -9.26 9.86
CA LEU A 264 -42.19 -7.81 9.68
C LEU A 264 -43.35 -7.16 8.92
N SER A 265 -44.19 -7.96 8.26
CA SER A 265 -45.34 -7.48 7.47
C SER A 265 -46.24 -6.43 8.15
N PRO A 266 -46.58 -6.52 9.46
CA PRO A 266 -47.45 -5.54 10.10
C PRO A 266 -46.73 -4.25 10.54
N LEU A 267 -45.40 -4.17 10.38
CA LEU A 267 -44.60 -3.05 10.84
C LEU A 267 -44.26 -2.09 9.70
N PRO A 268 -44.22 -0.77 9.95
CA PRO A 268 -43.72 0.19 8.98
C PRO A 268 -42.20 0.00 8.81
N GLY A 269 -41.80 -0.45 7.62
CA GLY A 269 -40.40 -0.70 7.27
C GLY A 269 -39.72 0.48 6.54
N PRO A 270 -38.44 0.32 6.15
CA PRO A 270 -37.61 -0.86 6.41
C PRO A 270 -37.01 -0.87 7.83
N HIS A 271 -36.84 -2.07 8.37
CA HIS A 271 -36.16 -2.34 9.64
C HIS A 271 -34.69 -2.66 9.41
N ASP A 272 -33.82 -2.01 10.17
CA ASP A 272 -32.38 -2.19 10.08
C ASP A 272 -31.92 -3.33 11.00
N ILE A 273 -31.44 -4.42 10.40
CA ILE A 273 -31.15 -5.68 11.09
C ILE A 273 -29.66 -5.96 11.02
N ARG A 274 -29.04 -6.05 12.19
CA ARG A 274 -27.63 -6.40 12.32
C ARG A 274 -27.42 -7.90 12.15
N LEU A 275 -26.56 -8.29 11.20
CA LEU A 275 -26.21 -9.68 10.93
C LEU A 275 -25.06 -10.15 11.81
N SER A 276 -25.40 -10.79 12.92
CA SER A 276 -24.44 -11.41 13.84
C SER A 276 -23.92 -12.73 13.24
N PRO A 277 -22.59 -12.97 13.22
CA PRO A 277 -22.05 -14.26 12.78
C PRO A 277 -22.45 -15.42 13.71
N GLN A 278 -22.87 -15.12 14.95
CA GLN A 278 -23.32 -16.12 15.92
C GLN A 278 -24.77 -16.58 15.70
N HIS A 279 -25.57 -15.83 14.93
CA HIS A 279 -26.99 -16.10 14.74
C HIS A 279 -27.32 -16.14 13.25
N THR A 280 -27.68 -17.31 12.74
CA THR A 280 -28.16 -17.43 11.36
C THR A 280 -29.56 -16.84 11.25
N ILE A 281 -29.70 -15.87 10.35
CA ILE A 281 -30.98 -15.31 9.93
C ILE A 281 -31.27 -15.86 8.54
N SER A 282 -32.53 -16.19 8.27
CA SER A 282 -33.05 -16.57 6.97
C SER A 282 -34.24 -15.67 6.63
N ILE A 283 -34.50 -15.45 5.34
CA ILE A 283 -35.56 -14.57 4.84
C ILE A 283 -36.64 -15.40 4.17
N ASP A 284 -37.89 -15.25 4.60
CA ASP A 284 -39.10 -15.80 3.95
C ASP A 284 -39.95 -14.67 3.38
N ILE A 285 -40.09 -14.63 2.05
CA ILE A 285 -41.00 -13.71 1.37
C ILE A 285 -42.37 -14.37 1.29
N ARG A 286 -43.41 -13.70 1.81
CA ARG A 286 -44.78 -14.25 1.77
C ARG A 286 -45.21 -14.56 0.34
N ARG A 287 -45.79 -15.73 0.12
CA ARG A 287 -46.29 -16.14 -1.20
C ARG A 287 -47.35 -15.17 -1.72
N GLY A 288 -47.31 -14.92 -3.03
CA GLY A 288 -48.29 -14.06 -3.71
C GLY A 288 -48.03 -12.56 -3.55
N THR A 289 -46.89 -12.17 -2.97
CA THR A 289 -46.44 -10.78 -2.96
C THR A 289 -45.88 -10.37 -4.32
N GLY A 290 -45.77 -9.07 -4.54
CA GLY A 290 -45.14 -8.50 -5.73
C GLY A 290 -43.65 -8.85 -5.86
N PRO A 291 -42.95 -8.25 -6.84
CA PRO A 291 -41.54 -8.53 -7.04
C PRO A 291 -40.68 -8.01 -5.87
N LEU A 292 -39.50 -8.61 -5.68
CA LEU A 292 -38.53 -8.14 -4.67
C LEU A 292 -37.83 -6.88 -5.15
N LEU A 293 -37.88 -5.81 -4.36
CA LEU A 293 -37.14 -4.58 -4.63
C LEU A 293 -35.84 -4.57 -3.83
N ILE A 294 -34.72 -4.37 -4.51
CA ILE A 294 -33.40 -4.17 -3.88
C ILE A 294 -32.97 -2.74 -4.10
N ILE A 295 -32.84 -1.99 -3.01
CA ILE A 295 -32.65 -0.55 -2.99
C ILE A 295 -31.33 -0.20 -2.31
N GLU A 296 -30.59 0.78 -2.84
CA GLU A 296 -29.33 1.25 -2.24
C GLU A 296 -29.54 2.28 -1.12
N ASN A 297 -30.49 3.20 -1.27
CA ASN A 297 -30.64 4.31 -0.34
C ASN A 297 -31.78 4.08 0.67
N ARG A 298 -31.56 4.47 1.93
CA ARG A 298 -32.53 4.29 3.02
C ARG A 298 -33.82 5.05 2.76
N GLN A 299 -33.73 6.34 2.47
CA GLN A 299 -34.87 7.23 2.24
C GLN A 299 -35.68 6.77 1.02
N ALA A 300 -35.00 6.25 0.00
CA ALA A 300 -35.67 5.62 -1.14
C ALA A 300 -36.45 4.36 -0.72
N ALA A 301 -35.87 3.51 0.13
CA ALA A 301 -36.54 2.31 0.63
C ALA A 301 -37.72 2.63 1.57
N GLU A 302 -37.58 3.62 2.46
CA GLU A 302 -38.65 4.18 3.30
C GLU A 302 -39.81 4.66 2.43
N THR A 303 -39.51 5.48 1.41
CA THR A 303 -40.52 5.99 0.46
C THR A 303 -41.29 4.86 -0.22
N LEU A 304 -40.63 3.74 -0.55
CA LEU A 304 -41.30 2.61 -1.19
C LEU A 304 -42.16 1.80 -0.23
N CYS A 305 -41.70 1.60 1.01
CA CYS A 305 -42.50 0.96 2.05
C CYS A 305 -43.76 1.77 2.37
N ASP A 306 -43.67 3.10 2.33
CA ASP A 306 -44.81 4.01 2.54
C ASP A 306 -45.82 3.99 1.39
N ILE A 307 -45.37 3.75 0.15
CA ILE A 307 -46.23 3.75 -1.05
C ILE A 307 -46.94 2.41 -1.22
N ASP A 308 -46.23 1.30 -1.04
CA ASP A 308 -46.78 -0.04 -1.23
C ASP A 308 -46.22 -1.02 -0.18
N ALA A 309 -46.93 -1.12 0.94
CA ALA A 309 -46.60 -2.07 2.01
C ALA A 309 -46.74 -3.55 1.58
N GLY A 310 -47.31 -3.83 0.40
CA GLY A 310 -47.46 -5.16 -0.18
C GLY A 310 -46.23 -5.66 -0.96
N VAL A 311 -45.18 -4.85 -1.07
CA VAL A 311 -43.98 -5.17 -1.84
C VAL A 311 -42.80 -5.44 -0.91
N PRO A 312 -42.10 -6.58 -1.06
CA PRO A 312 -40.91 -6.88 -0.27
C PRO A 312 -39.74 -5.99 -0.71
N VAL A 313 -39.10 -5.34 0.26
CA VAL A 313 -37.98 -4.40 0.03
C VAL A 313 -36.77 -4.85 0.83
N ILE A 314 -35.62 -4.97 0.16
CA ILE A 314 -34.30 -5.07 0.79
C ILE A 314 -33.54 -3.79 0.51
N TRP A 315 -33.06 -3.14 1.56
CA TRP A 315 -32.19 -1.98 1.50
C TRP A 315 -30.74 -2.37 1.86
N CYS A 316 -29.81 -2.02 0.98
CA CYS A 316 -28.37 -2.25 1.15
C CYS A 316 -27.68 -0.97 1.64
N HIS A 317 -26.89 -1.02 2.71
CA HIS A 317 -26.13 0.15 3.22
C HIS A 317 -24.92 0.51 2.32
N GLY A 318 -25.17 0.75 1.04
CA GLY A 318 -24.15 0.80 -0.02
C GLY A 318 -23.79 -0.60 -0.52
N GLN A 319 -22.50 -0.84 -0.76
CA GLN A 319 -22.04 -2.10 -1.36
C GLN A 319 -22.24 -3.30 -0.41
N PRO A 320 -23.09 -4.28 -0.77
CA PRO A 320 -23.45 -5.36 0.14
C PRO A 320 -22.29 -6.37 0.28
N PRO A 321 -21.90 -6.73 1.52
CA PRO A 321 -20.96 -7.81 1.77
C PRO A 321 -21.62 -9.18 1.58
N GLU A 322 -20.81 -10.24 1.55
CA GLU A 322 -21.25 -11.61 1.27
C GLU A 322 -22.45 -12.09 2.11
N PRO A 323 -22.51 -11.85 3.43
CA PRO A 323 -23.67 -12.27 4.23
C PRO A 323 -24.98 -11.61 3.78
N VAL A 324 -24.92 -10.35 3.33
CA VAL A 324 -26.10 -9.63 2.81
C VAL A 324 -26.46 -10.14 1.42
N LEU A 325 -25.48 -10.41 0.56
CA LEU A 325 -25.70 -11.01 -0.77
C LEU A 325 -26.38 -12.38 -0.68
N ASN A 326 -25.99 -13.21 0.28
CA ASN A 326 -26.61 -14.52 0.50
C ASN A 326 -28.08 -14.41 0.88
N LEU A 327 -28.43 -13.46 1.76
CA LEU A 327 -29.83 -13.19 2.13
C LEU A 327 -30.63 -12.62 0.96
N ILE A 328 -30.02 -11.76 0.14
CA ILE A 328 -30.62 -11.26 -1.10
C ILE A 328 -30.94 -12.42 -2.06
N ALA A 329 -30.00 -13.35 -2.25
CA ALA A 329 -30.22 -14.52 -3.11
C ALA A 329 -31.30 -15.44 -2.56
N GLU A 330 -31.32 -15.70 -1.25
CA GLU A 330 -32.38 -16.48 -0.58
C GLU A 330 -33.77 -15.86 -0.81
N ALA A 331 -33.87 -14.53 -0.66
CA ALA A 331 -35.10 -13.79 -0.89
C ALA A 331 -35.52 -13.80 -2.37
N ALA A 332 -34.57 -13.62 -3.29
CA ALA A 332 -34.82 -13.53 -4.73
C ALA A 332 -35.42 -14.82 -5.31
N VAL A 333 -35.04 -16.00 -4.79
CA VAL A 333 -35.59 -17.31 -5.22
C VAL A 333 -37.08 -17.44 -4.91
N GLN A 334 -37.59 -16.69 -3.93
CA GLN A 334 -38.98 -16.74 -3.49
C GLN A 334 -39.88 -15.72 -4.19
N ALA A 335 -39.28 -14.72 -4.85
CA ALA A 335 -40.00 -13.69 -5.58
C ALA A 335 -40.22 -14.07 -7.06
N SER A 336 -41.28 -13.55 -7.67
CA SER A 336 -41.56 -13.76 -9.10
C SER A 336 -40.54 -13.08 -10.02
N SER A 337 -40.00 -11.95 -9.58
CA SER A 337 -38.88 -11.25 -10.19
C SER A 337 -38.19 -10.36 -9.15
N THR A 338 -36.96 -9.97 -9.44
CA THR A 338 -36.14 -9.10 -8.59
C THR A 338 -35.79 -7.82 -9.34
N LEU A 339 -36.10 -6.65 -8.76
CA LEU A 339 -35.76 -5.35 -9.31
C LEU A 339 -34.61 -4.75 -8.49
N ILE A 340 -33.46 -4.54 -9.13
CA ILE A 340 -32.31 -3.88 -8.54
C ILE A 340 -32.36 -2.40 -8.92
N CYS A 341 -32.43 -1.52 -7.94
CA CYS A 341 -32.53 -0.08 -8.13
C CYS A 341 -31.47 0.60 -7.27
N THR A 342 -30.52 1.27 -7.90
CA THR A 342 -29.39 1.96 -7.27
C THR A 342 -29.30 3.39 -7.79
N ASP A 343 -28.39 4.18 -7.24
CA ASP A 343 -28.03 5.47 -7.84
C ASP A 343 -27.53 5.27 -9.29
N ALA A 344 -27.79 6.23 -10.17
CA ALA A 344 -27.34 6.18 -11.56
C ALA A 344 -25.95 6.82 -11.71
N ASP A 345 -24.96 6.16 -11.09
CA ASP A 345 -23.56 6.56 -11.11
C ASP A 345 -22.60 5.35 -11.07
N LEU A 346 -21.29 5.58 -10.89
CA LEU A 346 -20.31 4.49 -10.80
C LEU A 346 -20.50 3.61 -9.55
N GLY A 347 -20.92 4.19 -8.42
CA GLY A 347 -21.16 3.45 -7.19
C GLY A 347 -22.34 2.51 -7.35
N GLY A 348 -23.47 3.04 -7.80
CA GLY A 348 -24.68 2.26 -8.04
C GLY A 348 -24.48 1.17 -9.10
N VAL A 349 -23.77 1.44 -10.20
CA VAL A 349 -23.42 0.40 -11.20
C VAL A 349 -22.62 -0.74 -10.57
N ARG A 350 -21.67 -0.46 -9.67
CA ARG A 350 -20.88 -1.51 -8.98
C ARG A 350 -21.74 -2.33 -8.03
N ILE A 351 -22.64 -1.67 -7.31
CA ILE A 351 -23.56 -2.32 -6.37
C ILE A 351 -24.52 -3.22 -7.14
N ALA A 352 -25.15 -2.69 -8.19
CA ALA A 352 -26.05 -3.44 -9.05
C ALA A 352 -25.35 -4.64 -9.69
N ALA A 353 -24.12 -4.46 -10.20
CA ALA A 353 -23.33 -5.55 -10.78
C ALA A 353 -23.03 -6.63 -9.73
N ARG A 354 -22.60 -6.24 -8.53
CA ARG A 354 -22.28 -7.19 -7.45
C ARG A 354 -23.49 -8.02 -7.03
N ILE A 355 -24.67 -7.41 -6.93
CA ILE A 355 -25.90 -8.12 -6.61
C ILE A 355 -26.30 -9.03 -7.77
N HIS A 356 -26.37 -8.49 -8.99
CA HIS A 356 -26.77 -9.22 -10.20
C HIS A 356 -25.88 -10.46 -10.44
N ASP A 357 -24.56 -10.31 -10.30
CA ASP A 357 -23.60 -11.40 -10.54
C ASP A 357 -23.64 -12.47 -9.43
N HIS A 358 -24.25 -12.18 -8.27
CA HIS A 358 -24.44 -13.13 -7.18
C HIS A 358 -25.75 -13.92 -7.29
N LEU A 359 -26.72 -13.42 -8.07
CA LEU A 359 -28.00 -14.08 -8.28
C LEU A 359 -27.88 -15.23 -9.29
N ALA A 360 -28.67 -16.28 -9.10
CA ALA A 360 -28.70 -17.41 -10.02
C ALA A 360 -29.24 -16.99 -11.40
N ALA A 361 -28.64 -17.52 -12.47
CA ALA A 361 -28.90 -17.05 -13.84
C ALA A 361 -30.33 -17.32 -14.35
N GLU A 362 -31.03 -18.28 -13.73
CA GLU A 362 -32.42 -18.61 -14.00
C GLU A 362 -33.43 -17.62 -13.40
N LEU A 363 -33.00 -16.75 -12.49
CA LEU A 363 -33.89 -15.78 -11.86
C LEU A 363 -34.21 -14.63 -12.82
N THR A 364 -35.46 -14.17 -12.78
CA THR A 364 -35.88 -12.98 -13.53
C THR A 364 -35.44 -11.73 -12.78
N VAL A 365 -34.34 -11.12 -13.24
CA VAL A 365 -33.75 -9.92 -12.63
C VAL A 365 -33.92 -8.73 -13.57
N HIS A 366 -34.28 -7.57 -13.02
CA HIS A 366 -34.40 -6.31 -13.74
C HIS A 366 -33.54 -5.23 -13.09
N VAL A 367 -32.69 -4.57 -13.85
CA VAL A 367 -31.90 -3.41 -13.37
C VAL A 367 -32.64 -2.14 -13.76
N ILE A 368 -33.04 -1.37 -12.77
CA ILE A 368 -33.86 -0.17 -12.94
C ILE A 368 -32.96 1.07 -12.98
N ASP A 369 -32.90 1.73 -14.12
CA ASP A 369 -32.19 3.00 -14.29
C ASP A 369 -33.04 4.17 -13.80
N VAL A 370 -32.75 4.65 -12.59
CA VAL A 370 -33.44 5.81 -12.01
C VAL A 370 -33.23 7.10 -12.80
N GLY A 371 -32.16 7.17 -13.59
CA GLY A 371 -31.90 8.28 -14.50
C GLY A 371 -32.69 8.23 -15.80
N ALA A 372 -33.60 7.25 -15.99
CA ALA A 372 -34.58 7.27 -17.08
C ALA A 372 -35.83 8.10 -16.72
N ALA A 373 -36.15 8.25 -15.43
CA ALA A 373 -37.26 9.08 -14.97
C ALA A 373 -36.98 10.58 -15.19
N ARG A 374 -38.00 11.44 -15.19
CA ARG A 374 -37.80 12.90 -15.30
C ARG A 374 -37.01 13.43 -14.11
N HIS A 375 -35.89 14.09 -14.36
CA HIS A 375 -35.00 14.65 -13.33
C HIS A 375 -34.35 15.97 -13.78
N GLN A 376 -33.73 16.68 -12.84
CA GLN A 376 -32.82 17.78 -13.15
C GLN A 376 -31.40 17.22 -13.36
N PRO A 377 -30.63 17.75 -14.33
CA PRO A 377 -29.26 17.32 -14.55
C PRO A 377 -28.42 17.43 -13.28
N GLY A 378 -27.72 16.35 -12.93
CA GLY A 378 -26.83 16.30 -11.77
C GLY A 378 -25.40 16.75 -12.08
N ARG A 379 -24.47 16.37 -11.21
CA ARG A 379 -23.05 16.67 -11.38
C ARG A 379 -22.45 15.82 -12.51
N ALA A 380 -21.77 16.48 -13.45
CA ALA A 380 -21.03 15.80 -14.52
C ALA A 380 -20.01 14.79 -13.97
N PHE A 381 -19.89 13.64 -14.63
CA PHE A 381 -18.92 12.63 -14.24
C PHE A 381 -17.48 13.12 -14.42
N SER A 382 -16.63 12.78 -13.45
CA SER A 382 -15.19 12.99 -13.56
C SER A 382 -14.57 12.06 -14.60
N ALA A 383 -13.38 12.41 -15.12
CA ALA A 383 -12.61 11.52 -16.00
C ALA A 383 -12.36 10.14 -15.36
N HIS A 384 -12.12 10.11 -14.04
CA HIS A 384 -11.98 8.88 -13.26
C HIS A 384 -13.27 8.03 -13.29
N SER A 385 -14.42 8.65 -13.01
CA SER A 385 -15.70 7.96 -13.01
C SER A 385 -16.03 7.37 -14.39
N ARG A 386 -15.76 8.13 -15.46
CA ARG A 386 -15.97 7.67 -16.85
C ARG A 386 -15.09 6.47 -17.19
N ALA A 387 -13.78 6.56 -16.93
CA ALA A 387 -12.83 5.48 -17.19
C ALA A 387 -13.16 4.18 -16.44
N HIS A 388 -13.80 4.27 -15.27
CA HIS A 388 -14.24 3.10 -14.50
C HIS A 388 -15.65 2.60 -14.85
N LEU A 389 -16.49 3.40 -15.52
CA LEU A 389 -17.78 2.97 -16.06
C LEU A 389 -17.63 2.24 -17.40
N GLU A 390 -16.65 2.63 -18.22
CA GLU A 390 -16.39 2.05 -19.55
C GLU A 390 -16.29 0.51 -19.55
N PRO A 391 -15.57 -0.16 -18.61
CA PRO A 391 -15.53 -1.62 -18.55
C PRO A 391 -16.88 -2.29 -18.25
N PHE A 392 -17.77 -1.63 -17.49
CA PHE A 392 -19.12 -2.16 -17.27
C PHE A 392 -19.98 -2.00 -18.52
N ALA A 393 -19.83 -0.88 -19.23
CA ALA A 393 -20.58 -0.57 -20.44
C ALA A 393 -20.32 -1.55 -21.61
N THR A 394 -19.22 -2.31 -21.57
CA THR A 394 -18.95 -3.37 -22.56
C THR A 394 -19.70 -4.68 -22.29
N ARG A 395 -20.39 -4.81 -21.15
CA ARG A 395 -21.18 -6.01 -20.84
C ARG A 395 -22.41 -6.13 -21.75
N ASN A 396 -22.77 -7.37 -22.09
CA ASN A 396 -23.91 -7.71 -22.95
C ASN A 396 -25.18 -8.06 -22.15
N ASP A 397 -25.39 -7.40 -21.03
CA ASP A 397 -26.51 -7.62 -20.11
C ASP A 397 -27.11 -6.29 -19.61
N GLN A 398 -28.04 -6.36 -18.66
CA GLN A 398 -28.72 -5.19 -18.10
C GLN A 398 -27.77 -4.27 -17.32
N ILE A 399 -26.69 -4.79 -16.73
CA ILE A 399 -25.64 -3.99 -16.09
C ILE A 399 -24.89 -3.17 -17.14
N GLY A 400 -24.55 -3.78 -18.27
CA GLY A 400 -23.94 -3.06 -19.38
C GLY A 400 -24.85 -1.98 -19.97
N ALA A 401 -26.15 -2.27 -20.08
CA ALA A 401 -27.13 -1.26 -20.51
C ALA A 401 -27.21 -0.08 -19.54
N PHE A 402 -27.27 -0.36 -18.23
CA PHE A 402 -27.30 0.67 -17.19
C PHE A 402 -26.03 1.54 -17.19
N ALA A 403 -24.85 0.93 -17.32
CA ALA A 403 -23.58 1.65 -17.40
C ALA A 403 -23.48 2.53 -18.66
N ARG A 404 -23.96 2.04 -19.82
CA ARG A 404 -24.05 2.83 -21.06
C ARG A 404 -24.97 4.04 -20.88
N ASN A 405 -26.17 3.84 -20.33
CA ASN A 405 -27.09 4.95 -20.07
C ASN A 405 -26.46 6.01 -19.15
N CYS A 406 -25.71 5.60 -18.12
CA CYS A 406 -24.97 6.54 -17.28
C CYS A 406 -23.94 7.32 -18.11
N LEU A 407 -23.10 6.65 -18.90
CA LEU A 407 -22.09 7.31 -19.74
C LEU A 407 -22.70 8.28 -20.76
N ASP A 408 -23.77 7.87 -21.43
CA ASP A 408 -24.49 8.67 -22.43
C ASP A 408 -25.11 9.91 -21.80
N ARG A 409 -25.68 9.77 -20.60
CA ARG A 409 -26.22 10.89 -19.82
C ARG A 409 -25.11 11.85 -19.36
N GLY A 410 -23.95 11.31 -18.96
CA GLY A 410 -22.75 12.08 -18.62
C GLY A 410 -22.74 12.69 -17.21
N TYR A 411 -23.75 12.44 -16.38
CA TYR A 411 -23.84 12.94 -15.00
C TYR A 411 -24.54 11.95 -14.07
N ALA A 412 -24.24 12.07 -12.76
CA ALA A 412 -24.82 11.26 -11.70
C ALA A 412 -26.27 11.67 -11.39
N ILE A 413 -27.11 10.71 -11.01
CA ILE A 413 -28.45 10.95 -10.45
C ILE A 413 -28.64 10.11 -9.21
N GLU A 414 -29.00 10.78 -8.12
CA GLU A 414 -29.36 10.17 -6.84
C GLU A 414 -30.78 9.59 -6.90
N GLN A 415 -30.97 8.45 -6.25
CA GLN A 415 -32.18 7.65 -6.28
C GLN A 415 -33.39 8.36 -5.64
N GLU A 416 -33.19 9.13 -4.56
CA GLU A 416 -34.27 9.67 -3.71
C GLU A 416 -35.36 10.43 -4.49
N ALA A 417 -34.96 11.25 -5.47
CA ALA A 417 -35.88 12.11 -6.22
C ALA A 417 -36.65 11.37 -7.33
N THR A 418 -36.12 10.25 -7.83
CA THR A 418 -36.54 9.63 -9.09
C THR A 418 -37.06 8.20 -8.93
N VAL A 419 -36.71 7.53 -7.83
CA VAL A 419 -36.99 6.11 -7.57
C VAL A 419 -38.46 5.76 -7.70
N LYS A 420 -39.34 6.60 -7.16
CA LYS A 420 -40.79 6.40 -7.23
C LYS A 420 -41.26 6.33 -8.68
N ALA A 421 -40.91 7.34 -9.48
CA ALA A 421 -41.33 7.41 -10.88
C ALA A 421 -40.75 6.25 -11.70
N ALA A 422 -39.45 5.97 -11.53
CA ALA A 422 -38.76 4.88 -12.23
C ALA A 422 -39.37 3.51 -11.91
N LEU A 423 -39.65 3.23 -10.62
CA LEU A 423 -40.23 1.96 -10.20
C LEU A 423 -41.70 1.83 -10.58
N THR A 424 -42.53 2.89 -10.48
CA THR A 424 -43.91 2.84 -10.98
C THR A 424 -43.94 2.46 -12.46
N GLU A 425 -43.10 3.10 -13.28
CA GLU A 425 -43.02 2.79 -14.71
C GLU A 425 -42.52 1.36 -14.99
N ALA A 426 -41.58 0.87 -14.20
CA ALA A 426 -41.08 -0.51 -14.29
C ALA A 426 -42.15 -1.54 -13.90
N LEU A 427 -42.81 -1.34 -12.76
CA LEU A 427 -43.88 -2.21 -12.28
C LEU A 427 -45.07 -2.25 -13.24
N ASP A 428 -45.44 -1.12 -13.84
CA ASP A 428 -46.50 -1.06 -14.85
C ASP A 428 -46.11 -1.76 -16.16
N ARG A 429 -44.82 -1.79 -16.51
CA ARG A 429 -44.33 -2.59 -17.65
C ARG A 429 -44.39 -4.08 -17.35
N ILE A 430 -43.96 -4.50 -16.16
CA ILE A 430 -43.98 -5.90 -15.73
C ILE A 430 -45.42 -6.43 -15.64
N ARG A 431 -46.39 -5.62 -15.19
CA ARG A 431 -47.80 -6.02 -15.12
C ARG A 431 -48.50 -6.16 -16.48
N ARG A 432 -47.94 -5.57 -17.53
CA ARG A 432 -48.53 -5.57 -18.89
C ARG A 432 -48.00 -6.69 -19.78
N ASN A 433 -46.86 -7.27 -19.42
CA ASN A 433 -46.24 -8.43 -20.07
C ASN A 433 -46.60 -9.69 -19.29
#